data_AF-A0A1V5TTM2-F1
#
_entry.id   AF-A0A1V5TTM2-F1
#
_cell.length_a   1.000
_cell.length_b   1.000
_cell.length_c   1.000
_cell.angle_alpha   90.00
_cell.angle_beta   90.00
_cell.angle_gamma   90.00
#
_symmetry.space_group_name_H-M   'P 1'
#
loop_
_entity.id
_entity.type
_entity.pdbx_description
1 polymer ?
#
loop_
_entity_poly.entity_id
_entity_poly.type
_entity_poly.pdbx_seq_one_letter_code
_entity_poly.pdbx_strand_id
1 'polypeptide(L)'
;MKELINILKYKLVWANVIAAVIVLLVSFYRYEFSAFAYVLISNLFDIFGYHFALIRRTTQLPEKIIIRSYRINQFLFDVLLLLIIGFVFDWIAALAGWIMKNFGLQDVLYYFFLQMKLPDRWTWMKWTPLGFFKGDLLKSEVLIQCFIGVLIAVLLLILR
;
A
#
# COMPACT_ATOMS: atom_id res chain seq x y z
N MET A 1 -22.57 -11.68 5.46
CA MET A 1 -23.08 -11.75 4.07
C MET A 1 -23.27 -10.40 3.39
N LYS A 2 -24.00 -9.42 3.96
CA LYS A 2 -24.17 -8.07 3.35
C LYS A 2 -22.84 -7.35 3.06
N GLU A 3 -21.83 -7.57 3.89
CA GLU A 3 -20.49 -6.95 3.73
C GLU A 3 -19.75 -7.48 2.50
N LEU A 4 -19.75 -8.80 2.30
CA LEU A 4 -19.11 -9.46 1.15
C LEU A 4 -19.73 -9.00 -0.18
N ILE A 5 -21.06 -8.81 -0.19
CA ILE A 5 -21.83 -8.30 -1.34
C ILE A 5 -21.45 -6.85 -1.68
N ASN A 6 -21.12 -6.03 -0.68
CA ASN A 6 -20.68 -4.65 -0.93
C ASN A 6 -19.24 -4.57 -1.46
N ILE A 7 -18.35 -5.49 -1.06
CA ILE A 7 -16.99 -5.59 -1.64
C ILE A 7 -17.09 -5.95 -3.13
N LEU A 8 -18.03 -6.82 -3.50
CA LEU A 8 -18.29 -7.22 -4.89
C LEU A 8 -18.66 -6.04 -5.82
N LYS A 9 -19.11 -4.90 -5.28
CA LYS A 9 -19.44 -3.71 -6.09
C LYS A 9 -18.21 -2.90 -6.52
N TYR A 10 -17.08 -3.03 -5.83
CA TYR A 10 -15.86 -2.29 -6.13
C TYR A 10 -15.04 -3.00 -7.21
N LYS A 11 -15.42 -2.81 -8.47
CA LYS A 11 -14.77 -3.47 -9.63
C LYS A 11 -13.25 -3.29 -9.65
N LEU A 12 -12.76 -2.11 -9.29
CA LEU A 12 -11.32 -1.84 -9.25
C LEU A 12 -10.60 -2.53 -8.09
N VAL A 13 -11.25 -2.78 -6.95
CA VAL A 13 -10.66 -3.61 -5.89
C VAL A 13 -10.41 -5.03 -6.40
N TRP A 14 -11.32 -5.60 -7.19
CA TRP A 14 -11.10 -6.89 -7.85
C TRP A 14 -9.97 -6.83 -8.89
N ALA A 15 -9.83 -5.73 -9.61
CA ALA A 15 -8.69 -5.52 -10.48
C ALA A 15 -7.36 -5.52 -9.70
N ASN A 16 -7.33 -4.95 -8.48
CA ASN A 16 -6.17 -5.04 -7.60
C ASN A 16 -5.89 -6.50 -7.19
N VAL A 17 -6.92 -7.24 -6.75
CA VAL A 17 -6.77 -8.67 -6.39
C VAL A 17 -6.20 -9.48 -7.55
N ILE A 18 -6.78 -9.33 -8.74
CA ILE A 18 -6.32 -10.03 -9.95
C ILE A 18 -4.89 -9.62 -10.29
N ALA A 19 -4.57 -8.32 -10.26
CA ALA A 19 -3.22 -7.82 -10.50
C ALA A 19 -2.23 -8.39 -9.48
N ALA A 20 -2.57 -8.42 -8.19
CA ALA A 20 -1.72 -8.97 -7.14
C ALA A 20 -1.40 -10.44 -7.40
N VAL A 21 -2.41 -11.25 -7.77
CA VAL A 21 -2.23 -12.67 -8.10
C VAL A 21 -1.35 -12.83 -9.34
N ILE A 22 -1.64 -12.12 -10.42
CA ILE A 22 -0.86 -12.21 -11.67
C ILE A 22 0.60 -11.81 -11.42
N VAL A 23 0.83 -10.66 -10.77
CA VAL A 23 2.17 -10.15 -10.49
C VAL A 23 2.93 -11.10 -9.56
N LEU A 24 2.27 -11.69 -8.56
CA LEU A 24 2.87 -12.70 -7.68
C LEU A 24 3.29 -13.96 -8.47
N LEU A 25 2.45 -14.45 -9.39
CA LEU A 25 2.79 -15.61 -10.23
C LEU A 25 3.95 -15.29 -11.17
N VAL A 26 3.95 -14.11 -11.80
CA VAL A 26 5.04 -13.64 -12.67
C VAL A 26 6.34 -13.48 -11.88
N SER A 27 6.27 -13.17 -10.58
CA SER A 27 7.44 -12.99 -9.72
C SER A 27 8.32 -14.24 -9.60
N PHE A 28 7.75 -15.44 -9.81
CA PHE A 28 8.53 -16.69 -9.86
C PHE A 28 9.41 -16.81 -11.11
N TYR A 29 9.12 -16.03 -12.16
CA TYR A 29 9.89 -15.99 -13.40
C TYR A 29 10.72 -14.71 -13.54
N ARG A 30 10.28 -13.62 -12.92
CA ARG A 30 10.88 -12.28 -12.98
C ARG A 30 10.81 -11.62 -11.62
N TYR A 31 11.89 -11.71 -10.85
CA TYR A 31 11.93 -11.28 -9.44
C TYR A 31 11.55 -9.80 -9.26
N GLU A 32 11.78 -8.95 -10.27
CA GLU A 32 11.49 -7.51 -10.26
C GLU A 32 10.00 -7.22 -10.02
N PHE A 33 9.12 -8.12 -10.49
CA PHE A 33 7.67 -8.00 -10.28
C PHE A 33 7.28 -8.21 -8.82
N SER A 34 8.11 -8.85 -8.00
CA SER A 34 7.79 -9.04 -6.58
C SER A 34 7.77 -7.71 -5.81
N ALA A 35 8.48 -6.68 -6.29
CA ALA A 35 8.37 -5.32 -5.78
C ALA A 35 6.96 -4.73 -5.99
N PHE A 36 6.34 -5.01 -7.14
CA PHE A 36 4.95 -4.62 -7.39
C PHE A 36 3.96 -5.47 -6.61
N ALA A 37 4.24 -6.78 -6.45
CA ALA A 37 3.42 -7.66 -5.60
C ALA A 37 3.37 -7.11 -4.17
N TYR A 38 4.50 -6.67 -3.62
CA TYR A 38 4.59 -6.01 -2.32
C TYR A 38 3.54 -4.89 -2.18
N VAL A 39 3.56 -3.94 -3.12
CA VAL A 39 2.70 -2.74 -3.05
C VAL A 39 1.23 -3.11 -3.21
N LEU A 40 0.90 -4.00 -4.14
CA LEU A 40 -0.48 -4.43 -4.37
C LEU A 40 -1.05 -5.18 -3.16
N ILE A 41 -0.28 -6.09 -2.58
CA ILE A 41 -0.69 -6.87 -1.40
C ILE A 41 -0.84 -5.95 -0.17
N SER A 42 0.11 -5.03 0.06
CA SER A 42 -0.01 -4.00 1.10
C SER A 42 -1.24 -3.11 0.88
N ASN A 43 -1.56 -2.76 -0.37
CA ASN A 43 -2.77 -2.01 -0.69
C ASN A 43 -4.06 -2.79 -0.40
N LEU A 44 -4.10 -4.10 -0.69
CA LEU A 44 -5.25 -4.95 -0.34
C LEU A 44 -5.43 -5.04 1.17
N PHE A 45 -4.34 -5.12 1.93
CA PHE A 45 -4.39 -5.07 3.39
C PHE A 45 -5.07 -3.78 3.86
N ASP A 46 -4.70 -2.64 3.28
CA ASP A 46 -5.33 -1.34 3.60
C ASP A 46 -6.80 -1.26 3.18
N ILE A 47 -7.15 -1.75 2.00
CA ILE A 47 -8.54 -1.77 1.55
C ILE A 47 -9.40 -2.66 2.48
N PHE A 48 -8.97 -3.89 2.75
CA PHE A 48 -9.76 -4.81 3.58
C PHE A 48 -9.75 -4.44 5.06
N GLY A 49 -8.59 -4.08 5.60
CA GLY A 49 -8.40 -3.74 7.00
C GLY A 49 -8.94 -2.36 7.35
N TYR A 50 -8.52 -1.31 6.65
CA TYR A 50 -8.93 0.06 6.98
C TYR A 50 -10.33 0.39 6.45
N HIS A 51 -10.57 0.22 5.15
CA HIS A 51 -11.83 0.65 4.52
C HIS A 51 -13.02 -0.22 4.92
N PHE A 52 -12.87 -1.55 4.81
CA PHE A 52 -13.98 -2.46 5.02
C PHE A 52 -14.18 -2.87 6.47
N ALA A 53 -13.11 -3.04 7.26
CA ALA A 53 -13.24 -3.46 8.66
C ALA A 53 -13.28 -2.29 9.65
N LEU A 54 -12.55 -1.19 9.42
CA LEU A 54 -12.35 -0.15 10.43
C LEU A 54 -13.32 1.03 10.33
N ILE A 55 -13.38 1.70 9.17
CA ILE A 55 -14.21 2.90 8.97
C ILE A 55 -15.69 2.61 9.26
N ARG A 56 -16.12 1.35 9.08
CA ARG A 56 -17.50 0.91 9.33
C ARG A 56 -17.81 0.49 10.77
N ARG A 57 -16.80 0.27 11.61
CA ARG A 57 -16.96 -0.17 13.02
C ARG A 57 -16.79 0.96 14.05
N THR A 58 -16.70 2.20 13.58
CA THR A 58 -16.56 3.42 14.41
C THR A 58 -17.68 3.65 15.42
N THR A 59 -18.73 2.83 15.43
CA THR A 59 -19.85 2.88 16.39
C THR A 59 -19.57 2.17 17.72
N GLN A 60 -18.51 1.36 17.84
CA GLN A 60 -18.32 0.46 19.01
C GLN A 60 -17.15 0.84 19.93
N LEU A 61 -16.13 1.55 19.44
CA LEU A 61 -14.93 1.89 20.20
C LEU A 61 -14.42 3.29 19.83
N PRO A 62 -13.66 3.96 20.72
CA PRO A 62 -13.06 5.26 20.41
C PRO A 62 -12.13 5.17 19.19
N GLU A 63 -12.40 5.98 18.17
CA GLU A 63 -11.72 5.96 16.86
C GLU A 63 -10.19 5.97 16.98
N LYS A 64 -9.65 6.75 17.92
CA LYS A 64 -8.20 6.86 18.17
C LYS A 64 -7.55 5.52 18.56
N ILE A 65 -8.23 4.67 19.32
CA ILE A 65 -7.71 3.36 19.75
C ILE A 65 -7.70 2.40 18.56
N ILE A 66 -8.78 2.37 17.78
CA ILE A 66 -8.90 1.47 16.63
C ILE A 66 -7.85 1.82 15.57
N ILE A 67 -7.66 3.12 15.26
CA ILE A 67 -6.63 3.57 14.32
C ILE A 67 -5.23 3.20 14.81
N ARG A 68 -4.93 3.35 16.10
CA ARG A 68 -3.61 3.00 16.64
C ARG A 68 -3.32 1.51 16.50
N SER A 69 -4.26 0.65 16.89
CA SER A 69 -4.12 -0.80 16.74
C SER A 69 -4.00 -1.20 15.27
N TYR A 70 -4.75 -0.54 14.39
CA TYR A 70 -4.62 -0.74 12.95
C TYR A 70 -3.22 -0.45 12.43
N ARG A 71 -2.64 0.70 12.81
CA ARG A 71 -1.28 1.08 12.37
C ARG A 71 -0.22 0.09 12.84
N ILE A 72 -0.37 -0.47 14.04
CA ILE A 72 0.52 -1.52 14.53
C ILE A 72 0.39 -2.78 13.66
N ASN A 73 -0.84 -3.22 13.38
CA ASN A 73 -1.08 -4.39 12.53
C ASN A 73 -0.57 -4.17 11.09
N GLN A 74 -0.76 -2.97 10.54
CA GLN A 74 -0.24 -2.59 9.23
C GLN A 74 1.28 -2.68 9.20
N PHE A 75 1.97 -2.14 10.20
CA PHE A 75 3.43 -2.23 10.29
C PHE A 75 3.93 -3.68 10.41
N LEU A 76 3.29 -4.48 11.28
CA LEU A 76 3.64 -5.91 11.42
C LEU A 76 3.41 -6.68 10.12
N PHE A 77 2.31 -6.40 9.42
CA PHE A 77 2.01 -6.99 8.12
C PHE A 77 3.06 -6.61 7.07
N ASP A 78 3.43 -5.32 7.00
CA ASP A 78 4.46 -4.86 6.09
C ASP A 78 5.81 -5.54 6.36
N VAL A 79 6.23 -5.64 7.63
CA VAL A 79 7.48 -6.33 8.00
C VAL A 79 7.42 -7.80 7.60
N LEU A 80 6.30 -8.47 7.86
CA LEU A 80 6.12 -9.86 7.44
C LEU A 80 6.18 -10.00 5.92
N LEU A 81 5.53 -9.10 5.17
CA LEU A 81 5.54 -9.09 3.71
C LEU A 81 6.94 -8.85 3.15
N LEU A 82 7.72 -7.96 3.78
CA LEU A 82 9.12 -7.72 3.45
C LEU A 82 9.95 -9.00 3.60
N LEU A 83 9.80 -9.71 4.72
CA LEU A 83 10.50 -10.97 4.96
C LEU A 83 10.07 -12.05 3.96
N ILE A 84 8.77 -12.22 3.73
CA ILE A 84 8.25 -13.21 2.77
C ILE A 84 8.82 -12.95 1.38
N ILE A 85 8.74 -11.72 0.89
CA ILE A 85 9.23 -11.40 -0.46
C ILE A 85 10.75 -11.51 -0.53
N GLY A 86 11.46 -11.09 0.53
CA GLY A 86 12.91 -11.19 0.61
C GLY A 86 13.43 -12.63 0.60
N PHE A 87 12.77 -13.54 1.32
CA PHE A 87 13.17 -14.95 1.38
C PHE A 87 12.70 -15.78 0.18
N VAL A 88 11.51 -15.49 -0.37
CA VAL A 88 10.92 -16.28 -1.46
C VAL A 88 11.40 -15.82 -2.84
N PHE A 89 11.59 -14.52 -3.04
CA PHE A 89 11.92 -13.94 -4.34
C PHE A 89 13.31 -13.31 -4.34
N ASP A 90 13.48 -12.13 -3.73
CA ASP A 90 14.75 -11.42 -3.64
C ASP A 90 14.67 -10.23 -2.67
N TRP A 91 15.74 -9.96 -1.93
CA TRP A 91 15.80 -8.88 -0.94
C TRP A 91 15.80 -7.47 -1.56
N ILE A 92 16.40 -7.28 -2.74
CA ILE A 92 16.38 -5.99 -3.43
C ILE A 92 14.98 -5.70 -3.94
N ALA A 93 14.27 -6.69 -4.48
CA ALA A 93 12.89 -6.49 -4.89
C ALA A 93 11.95 -6.24 -3.68
N ALA A 94 12.16 -6.93 -2.56
CA ALA A 94 11.46 -6.65 -1.32
C ALA A 94 11.68 -5.20 -0.85
N LEU A 95 12.94 -4.74 -0.85
CA LEU A 95 13.31 -3.37 -0.50
C LEU A 95 12.74 -2.34 -1.48
N ALA A 96 12.74 -2.62 -2.77
CA ALA A 96 12.15 -1.77 -3.80
C ALA A 96 10.63 -1.61 -3.57
N GLY A 97 9.93 -2.71 -3.24
CA GLY A 97 8.52 -2.67 -2.84
C GLY A 97 8.29 -1.84 -1.58
N TRP A 98 9.13 -2.02 -0.56
CA TRP A 98 9.10 -1.24 0.67
C TRP A 98 9.30 0.26 0.42
N ILE A 99 10.26 0.63 -0.43
CA ILE A 99 10.52 2.02 -0.83
C ILE A 99 9.30 2.59 -1.52
N MET A 100 8.77 1.93 -2.55
CA MET A 100 7.57 2.41 -3.25
C MET A 100 6.40 2.66 -2.28
N LYS A 101 6.18 1.74 -1.36
CA LYS A 101 5.14 1.87 -0.32
C LYS A 101 5.40 3.07 0.59
N ASN A 102 6.61 3.25 1.11
CA ASN A 102 6.95 4.34 2.03
C ASN A 102 7.03 5.72 1.36
N PHE A 103 7.15 5.77 0.03
CA PHE A 103 7.02 6.99 -0.75
C PHE A 103 5.57 7.27 -1.17
N GLY A 104 4.59 6.52 -0.65
CA GLY A 104 3.17 6.79 -0.81
C GLY A 104 2.52 6.18 -2.06
N LEU A 105 3.19 5.26 -2.77
CA LEU A 105 2.55 4.59 -3.92
C LEU A 105 1.33 3.77 -3.49
N GLN A 106 1.45 3.05 -2.37
CA GLN A 106 0.33 2.27 -1.82
C GLN A 106 -0.86 3.18 -1.45
N ASP A 107 -0.60 4.31 -0.81
CA ASP A 107 -1.59 5.32 -0.49
C ASP A 107 -2.30 5.86 -1.75
N VAL A 108 -1.56 6.20 -2.82
CA VAL A 108 -2.16 6.67 -4.08
C VAL A 108 -3.02 5.57 -4.72
N LEU A 109 -2.53 4.33 -4.73
CA LEU A 109 -3.28 3.19 -5.25
C LEU A 109 -4.55 2.90 -4.45
N TYR A 110 -4.54 3.11 -3.13
CA TYR A 110 -5.73 2.97 -2.29
C TYR A 110 -6.89 3.82 -2.81
N TYR A 111 -6.64 5.12 -3.05
CA TYR A 111 -7.65 6.02 -3.59
C TYR A 111 -8.06 5.65 -5.02
N PHE A 112 -7.09 5.25 -5.85
CA PHE A 112 -7.35 4.84 -7.23
C PHE A 112 -8.29 3.62 -7.29
N PHE A 113 -7.97 2.55 -6.55
CA PHE A 113 -8.74 1.31 -6.56
C PHE A 113 -10.10 1.42 -5.86
N LEU A 114 -10.24 2.36 -4.91
CA LEU A 114 -11.54 2.70 -4.33
C LEU A 114 -12.34 3.72 -5.14
N GLN A 115 -11.80 4.24 -6.24
CA GLN A 115 -12.41 5.29 -7.07
C GLN A 115 -12.73 6.56 -6.27
N MET A 116 -11.88 6.89 -5.31
CA MET A 116 -12.01 8.07 -4.46
C MET A 116 -11.14 9.20 -5.00
N LYS A 117 -11.61 10.45 -4.86
CA LYS A 117 -10.79 11.62 -5.20
C LYS A 117 -9.59 11.68 -4.24
N LEU A 118 -8.40 11.86 -4.82
CA LEU A 118 -7.19 12.12 -4.03
C LEU A 118 -7.39 13.39 -3.17
N PRO A 119 -7.11 13.35 -1.86
CA PRO A 119 -7.18 14.50 -0.98
C PRO A 119 -6.29 15.64 -1.46
N ASP A 120 -6.75 16.88 -1.29
CA ASP A 120 -5.93 18.06 -1.59
C ASP A 120 -4.81 18.24 -0.54
N ARG A 121 -5.05 17.79 0.69
CA ARG A 121 -4.09 17.75 1.80
C ARG A 121 -4.08 16.38 2.49
N TRP A 122 -2.88 15.90 2.78
CA TRP A 122 -2.60 14.60 3.38
C TRP A 122 -1.94 14.81 4.73
N THR A 123 -2.69 14.57 5.80
CA THR A 123 -2.24 14.82 7.19
C THR A 123 -1.69 13.57 7.88
N TRP A 124 -1.87 12.39 7.26
CA TRP A 124 -1.41 11.12 7.83
C TRP A 124 -0.04 10.70 7.33
N MET A 125 0.46 11.20 6.21
CA MET A 125 1.70 10.73 5.57
C MET A 125 3.02 11.12 6.28
N LYS A 126 3.00 11.36 7.59
CA LYS A 126 4.15 11.86 8.38
C LYS A 126 5.33 10.87 8.45
N TRP A 127 5.11 9.61 8.13
CA TRP A 127 6.17 8.58 8.04
C TRP A 127 6.88 8.57 6.69
N THR A 128 6.32 9.20 5.66
CA THR A 128 6.95 9.27 4.34
C THR A 128 8.12 10.26 4.36
N PRO A 129 9.12 10.13 3.46
CA PRO A 129 10.29 11.00 3.48
C PRO A 129 9.92 12.48 3.52
N LEU A 130 9.00 12.93 2.66
CA LEU A 130 8.61 14.34 2.64
C LEU A 130 7.72 14.72 3.83
N GLY A 131 6.83 13.82 4.24
CA GLY A 131 5.95 14.05 5.38
C GLY A 131 6.68 14.10 6.72
N PHE A 132 7.82 13.44 6.84
CA PHE A 132 8.68 13.52 8.01
C PHE A 132 9.22 14.94 8.23
N PHE A 133 9.61 15.63 7.14
CA PHE A 133 10.13 17.00 7.22
C PHE A 133 9.05 18.08 7.27
N LYS A 134 7.95 17.91 6.53
CA LYS A 134 6.93 18.96 6.36
C LYS A 134 5.67 18.74 7.21
N GLY A 135 5.44 17.52 7.68
CA GLY A 135 4.20 17.12 8.34
C GLY A 135 3.08 16.90 7.32
N ASP A 136 2.31 17.95 7.04
CA ASP A 136 1.15 17.89 6.15
C ASP A 136 1.58 18.14 4.70
N LEU A 137 1.11 17.28 3.79
CA LEU A 137 1.52 17.30 2.38
C LEU A 137 0.37 17.72 1.47
N LEU A 138 0.70 18.46 0.41
CA LEU A 138 -0.21 18.72 -0.70
C LEU A 138 -0.32 17.49 -1.61
N LYS A 139 -1.43 17.39 -2.35
CA LYS A 139 -1.62 16.35 -3.37
C LYS A 139 -0.44 16.23 -4.34
N SER A 140 0.05 17.36 -4.86
CA SER A 140 1.18 17.38 -5.80
C SER A 140 2.46 16.82 -5.17
N GLU A 141 2.71 17.14 -3.92
CA GLU A 141 3.87 16.68 -3.15
C GLU A 141 3.84 15.17 -2.95
N VAL A 142 2.67 14.62 -2.64
CA VAL A 142 2.45 13.17 -2.56
C VAL A 142 2.72 12.48 -3.90
N LEU A 143 2.21 13.03 -5.00
CA LEU A 143 2.44 12.48 -6.34
C LEU A 143 3.92 12.54 -6.75
N ILE A 144 4.61 13.64 -6.43
CA ILE A 144 6.04 13.81 -6.73
C ILE A 144 6.87 12.80 -5.95
N GLN A 145 6.67 12.67 -4.62
CA GLN A 145 7.43 11.67 -3.86
C GLN A 145 7.09 10.25 -4.31
N CYS A 146 5.83 9.94 -4.63
CA CYS A 146 5.45 8.65 -5.18
C CYS A 146 6.24 8.33 -6.46
N PHE A 147 6.34 9.29 -7.38
CA PHE A 147 7.13 9.16 -8.60
C PHE A 147 8.62 8.95 -8.31
N ILE A 148 9.20 9.71 -7.38
CA ILE A 148 10.60 9.53 -6.94
C ILE A 148 10.83 8.14 -6.35
N GLY A 149 9.90 7.65 -5.51
CA GLY A 149 9.99 6.32 -4.92
C GLY A 149 9.98 5.20 -5.96
N VAL A 150 9.14 5.35 -7.00
CA VAL A 150 9.14 4.43 -8.16
C VAL A 150 10.46 4.50 -8.92
N LEU A 151 11.00 5.70 -9.18
CA LEU A 151 12.30 5.83 -9.86
C LEU A 151 13.43 5.16 -9.08
N ILE A 152 13.51 5.39 -7.76
CA ILE A 152 14.51 4.74 -6.89
C ILE A 152 14.36 3.23 -6.95
N ALA A 153 13.13 2.71 -6.83
CA ALA A 153 12.85 1.28 -6.90
C ALA A 153 13.25 0.66 -8.25
N VAL A 154 12.93 1.32 -9.37
CA VAL A 154 13.32 0.86 -10.71
C VAL A 154 14.83 0.85 -10.88
N LEU A 155 15.53 1.88 -10.40
CA LEU A 155 17.00 1.92 -10.44
C LEU A 155 17.60 0.77 -9.62
N LEU A 156 17.09 0.51 -8.41
CA LEU A 156 17.55 -0.61 -7.58
C LEU A 156 17.35 -1.96 -8.26
N LEU A 157 16.21 -2.17 -8.92
CA LEU A 157 15.90 -3.40 -9.62
C LEU A 157 16.77 -3.60 -10.88
N ILE A 158 17.09 -2.54 -11.62
CA ILE A 158 17.92 -2.63 -12.84
C ILE A 158 19.39 -2.88 -12.50
N LEU A 159 19.88 -2.31 -11.39
CA LEU A 159 21.29 -2.41 -10.99
C LEU A 159 21.65 -3.75 -10.33
N ARG A 160 20.66 -4.62 -10.06
CA ARG A 160 20.82 -5.89 -9.36
C ARG A 160 21.02 -7.08 -10.29
#